data_AF-A0A3D1A241-F1
#
_entry.id   AF-A0A3D1A241-F1
#
_cell.length_a   1.000
_cell.length_b   1.000
_cell.length_c   1.000
_cell.angle_alpha   90.00
_cell.angle_beta   90.00
_cell.angle_gamma   90.00
#
_symmetry.space_group_name_H-M   'P 1'
#
loop_
_entity.id
_entity.type
_entity.pdbx_description
1 polymer ?
#
loop_
_entity_poly.entity_id
_entity_poly.type
_entity_poly.pdbx_seq_one_letter_code
_entity_poly.pdbx_strand_id
1 'polypeptide(L)'
;MIKKSRRIHWFVLSLLLSLSQNFASASEANTAEYLEKYPYVYHLVQKSMWDEALKTNTTYFPPTYTQDNFTHATANPDFLLTIGNHFYQEVKGDWLCLRMSVDSLAATGVQTIFEGTAPVGDKEADFEGTDSELFPHILGGIHPLAVLEAHVVSRNKSGRFLAVSDVISSMTLYHIVSQKELETLTSDNIYSPLSIALEGYIHFSKLDLIMPIANDAYIDREVLYLLQVTFDEDDEDLRWIGDNPDYYRGLDLKMVEKKFEFTRGKDGRWLLPESLQ
;
A
#
# COMPACT_ATOMS: atom_id res chain seq x y z
N MET A 1 -32.35 -70.40 -9.58
CA MET A 1 -32.08 -69.92 -10.94
C MET A 1 -32.86 -68.62 -11.18
N ILE A 2 -32.12 -67.51 -11.37
CA ILE A 2 -32.35 -66.39 -12.32
C ILE A 2 -33.65 -65.55 -12.11
N LYS A 3 -33.56 -64.35 -11.50
CA LYS A 3 -33.42 -62.98 -12.11
C LYS A 3 -34.60 -62.61 -13.04
N LYS A 4 -35.26 -61.44 -12.98
CA LYS A 4 -34.79 -60.05 -12.95
C LYS A 4 -36.04 -59.13 -12.93
N SER A 5 -35.96 -57.95 -12.33
CA SER A 5 -36.31 -56.68 -13.02
C SER A 5 -36.21 -55.49 -12.06
N ARG A 6 -35.19 -54.65 -12.25
CA ARG A 6 -35.21 -53.24 -11.83
C ARG A 6 -34.89 -52.42 -13.07
N ARG A 7 -35.81 -51.54 -13.46
CA ARG A 7 -35.61 -50.52 -14.50
C ARG A 7 -34.84 -49.37 -13.87
N ILE A 8 -33.71 -49.00 -14.45
CA ILE A 8 -32.98 -47.77 -14.16
C ILE A 8 -33.26 -46.82 -15.34
N HIS A 9 -33.81 -45.65 -15.03
CA HIS A 9 -34.03 -44.57 -15.98
C HIS A 9 -32.69 -43.92 -16.33
N TRP A 10 -32.46 -43.72 -17.62
CA TRP A 10 -31.45 -42.81 -18.15
C TRP A 10 -32.06 -41.40 -18.24
N PHE A 11 -31.45 -40.40 -17.61
CA PHE A 11 -31.69 -39.00 -17.93
C PHE A 11 -30.36 -38.23 -17.94
N VAL A 12 -29.91 -37.98 -19.17
CA VAL A 12 -29.21 -36.80 -19.72
C VAL A 12 -28.39 -35.94 -18.74
N LEU A 13 -27.06 -36.11 -18.83
CA LEU A 13 -26.05 -35.14 -18.39
C LEU A 13 -25.79 -34.17 -19.55
N SER A 14 -26.15 -32.89 -19.40
CA SER A 14 -25.58 -31.75 -20.16
C SER A 14 -26.11 -30.43 -19.61
N LEU A 15 -25.47 -29.90 -18.56
CA LEU A 15 -25.61 -28.49 -18.18
C LEU A 15 -24.50 -28.02 -17.22
N LEU A 16 -23.22 -28.11 -17.61
CA LEU A 16 -22.12 -27.54 -16.83
C LEU A 16 -20.98 -27.08 -17.75
N LEU A 17 -21.17 -25.98 -18.49
CA LEU A 17 -20.06 -25.32 -19.20
C LEU A 17 -20.18 -23.80 -19.38
N SER A 18 -21.22 -23.14 -18.86
CA SER A 18 -21.43 -21.70 -19.08
C SER A 18 -21.16 -20.79 -17.87
N LEU A 19 -20.77 -21.34 -16.72
CA LEU A 19 -20.50 -20.55 -15.51
C LEU A 19 -19.02 -20.20 -15.30
N SER A 20 -18.08 -20.95 -15.91
CA SER A 20 -16.63 -20.71 -15.74
C SER A 20 -16.10 -19.52 -16.55
N GLN A 21 -16.75 -19.15 -17.66
CA GLN A 21 -16.28 -18.07 -18.54
C GLN A 21 -16.51 -16.67 -17.94
N ASN A 22 -17.59 -16.48 -17.17
CA ASN A 22 -17.93 -15.16 -16.62
C ASN A 22 -17.04 -14.75 -15.45
N PHE A 23 -16.66 -15.67 -14.56
CA PHE A 23 -15.81 -15.37 -13.41
C PHE A 23 -14.35 -15.05 -13.81
N ALA A 24 -13.79 -15.79 -14.78
CA ALA A 24 -12.44 -15.52 -15.27
C ALA A 24 -12.33 -14.14 -15.95
N SER A 25 -13.33 -13.74 -16.75
CA SER A 25 -13.31 -12.44 -17.43
C SER A 25 -13.40 -11.25 -16.46
N ALA A 26 -14.11 -11.40 -15.35
CA ALA A 26 -14.23 -10.35 -14.33
C ALA A 26 -12.97 -10.24 -13.47
N SER A 27 -12.32 -11.36 -13.13
CA SER A 27 -11.02 -11.32 -12.45
C SER A 27 -9.93 -10.77 -13.36
N GLU A 28 -9.91 -11.15 -14.64
CA GLU A 28 -8.94 -10.64 -15.62
C GLU A 28 -9.13 -9.13 -15.88
N ALA A 29 -10.38 -8.65 -15.98
CA ALA A 29 -10.68 -7.22 -16.13
C ALA A 29 -10.25 -6.40 -14.91
N ASN A 30 -10.53 -6.90 -13.69
CA ASN A 30 -10.10 -6.24 -12.45
C ASN A 30 -8.57 -6.22 -12.33
N THR A 31 -7.87 -7.30 -12.72
CA THR A 31 -6.39 -7.33 -12.73
C THR A 31 -5.81 -6.37 -13.77
N ALA A 32 -6.43 -6.23 -14.95
CA ALA A 32 -5.95 -5.30 -15.98
C ALA A 32 -6.03 -3.83 -15.52
N GLU A 33 -7.16 -3.42 -14.95
CA GLU A 33 -7.32 -2.07 -14.36
C GLU A 33 -6.34 -1.85 -13.21
N TYR A 34 -6.14 -2.88 -12.37
CA TYR A 34 -5.19 -2.83 -11.28
C TYR A 34 -3.74 -2.70 -11.76
N LEU A 35 -3.35 -3.39 -12.84
CA LEU A 35 -2.02 -3.28 -13.46
C LEU A 35 -1.83 -1.96 -14.22
N GLU A 36 -2.89 -1.35 -14.73
CA GLU A 36 -2.83 0.01 -15.28
C GLU A 36 -2.49 1.01 -14.17
N LYS A 37 -3.08 0.84 -12.98
CA LYS A 37 -2.78 1.65 -11.79
C LYS A 37 -1.39 1.35 -11.22
N TYR A 38 -1.00 0.08 -11.15
CA TYR A 38 0.25 -0.40 -10.56
C TYR A 38 1.04 -1.25 -11.57
N PRO A 39 1.83 -0.64 -12.46
CA PRO A 39 2.49 -1.33 -13.56
C PRO A 39 3.68 -2.20 -13.14
N TYR A 40 4.10 -2.11 -11.89
CA TYR A 40 5.29 -2.78 -11.36
C TYR A 40 4.95 -3.72 -10.23
N VAL A 41 5.82 -4.71 -10.04
CA VAL A 41 5.80 -5.68 -8.94
C VAL A 41 7.08 -5.50 -8.14
N TYR A 42 6.94 -5.35 -6.82
CA TYR A 42 8.02 -5.03 -5.90
C TYR A 42 8.23 -6.14 -4.87
N HIS A 43 9.50 -6.52 -4.66
CA HIS A 43 9.89 -7.52 -3.67
C HIS A 43 11.02 -7.02 -2.78
N LEU A 44 10.84 -7.08 -1.46
CA LEU A 44 11.88 -6.76 -0.48
C LEU A 44 12.79 -7.96 -0.26
N VAL A 45 14.11 -7.76 -0.41
CA VAL A 45 15.12 -8.81 -0.29
C VAL A 45 16.31 -8.36 0.55
N GLN A 46 16.91 -9.29 1.31
CA GLN A 46 18.20 -9.03 1.94
C GLN A 46 19.29 -8.89 0.86
N LYS A 47 20.03 -7.79 0.90
CA LYS A 47 21.06 -7.47 -0.10
C LYS A 47 22.04 -8.61 -0.31
N SER A 48 22.47 -9.28 0.76
CA SER A 48 23.42 -10.39 0.68
C SER A 48 22.93 -11.56 -0.16
N MET A 49 21.63 -11.90 -0.06
CA MET A 49 21.04 -13.00 -0.83
C MET A 49 20.88 -12.60 -2.30
N TRP A 50 20.54 -11.33 -2.56
CA TRP A 50 20.43 -10.82 -3.91
C TRP A 50 21.80 -10.74 -4.61
N ASP A 51 22.82 -10.22 -3.91
CA ASP A 51 24.19 -10.17 -4.42
C ASP A 51 24.73 -11.56 -4.75
N GLU A 52 24.38 -12.58 -3.96
CA GLU A 52 24.72 -13.97 -4.25
C GLU A 52 24.04 -14.43 -5.55
N ALA A 53 22.73 -14.23 -5.69
CA ALA A 53 21.98 -14.59 -6.89
C ALA A 53 22.52 -13.90 -8.15
N LEU A 54 22.91 -12.63 -8.06
CA LEU A 54 23.58 -11.89 -9.13
C LEU A 54 24.95 -12.52 -9.47
N LYS A 55 25.76 -12.81 -8.45
CA LYS A 55 27.12 -13.36 -8.63
C LYS A 55 27.11 -14.74 -9.26
N THR A 56 26.16 -15.59 -8.89
CA THR A 56 26.02 -16.96 -9.41
C THR A 56 25.13 -17.04 -10.64
N ASN A 57 24.44 -15.95 -10.99
CA ASN A 57 23.40 -15.90 -12.02
C ASN A 57 22.38 -17.02 -11.83
N THR A 58 21.88 -17.15 -10.60
CA THR A 58 20.86 -18.13 -10.22
C THR A 58 19.59 -17.45 -9.77
N THR A 59 18.46 -18.13 -9.90
CA THR A 59 17.18 -17.67 -9.36
C THR A 59 17.25 -17.54 -7.84
N TYR A 60 16.88 -16.36 -7.34
CA TYR A 60 16.68 -16.12 -5.91
C TYR A 60 15.35 -16.71 -5.45
N PHE A 61 15.35 -17.35 -4.29
CA PHE A 61 14.13 -17.78 -3.59
C PHE A 61 14.14 -17.21 -2.17
N PRO A 62 13.04 -16.64 -1.67
CA PRO A 62 12.97 -16.15 -0.30
C PRO A 62 13.05 -17.30 0.70
N PRO A 63 13.51 -17.05 1.94
CA PRO A 63 13.63 -18.09 2.96
C PRO A 63 12.32 -18.85 3.25
N THR A 64 11.16 -18.20 3.06
CA THR A 64 9.84 -18.81 3.29
C THR A 64 9.30 -19.58 2.08
N TYR A 65 9.98 -19.57 0.92
CA TYR A 65 9.46 -20.16 -0.32
C TYR A 65 9.09 -21.65 -0.17
N THR A 66 9.89 -22.43 0.55
CA THR A 66 9.62 -23.86 0.78
C THR A 66 8.32 -24.09 1.55
N GLN A 67 7.92 -23.14 2.40
CA GLN A 67 6.69 -23.19 3.17
C GLN A 67 5.51 -22.62 2.37
N ASP A 68 5.70 -21.46 1.77
CA ASP A 68 4.62 -20.69 1.13
C ASP A 68 4.31 -21.20 -0.30
N ASN A 69 5.31 -21.80 -0.98
CA ASN A 69 5.29 -22.24 -2.39
C ASN A 69 5.18 -21.12 -3.45
N PHE A 70 5.31 -19.87 -3.03
CA PHE A 70 5.39 -18.70 -3.91
C PHE A 70 6.26 -17.61 -3.26
N THR A 71 6.69 -16.64 -4.07
CA THR A 71 7.38 -15.45 -3.59
C THR A 71 6.38 -14.31 -3.43
N HIS A 72 6.29 -13.78 -2.22
CA HIS A 72 5.45 -12.63 -1.88
C HIS A 72 5.98 -11.34 -2.52
N ALA A 73 5.09 -10.50 -3.04
CA ALA A 73 5.41 -9.18 -3.56
C ALA A 73 4.25 -8.21 -3.29
N THR A 74 4.45 -6.93 -3.61
CA THR A 74 3.39 -5.92 -3.67
C THR A 74 3.46 -5.19 -5.01
N ALA A 75 2.33 -4.84 -5.61
CA ALA A 75 2.31 -3.93 -6.76
C ALA A 75 2.10 -2.48 -6.33
N ASN A 76 1.31 -2.28 -5.26
CA ASN A 76 1.14 -0.99 -4.63
C ASN A 76 2.37 -0.65 -3.75
N PRO A 77 3.19 0.36 -4.11
CA PRO A 77 4.39 0.71 -3.37
C PRO A 77 4.11 1.26 -1.97
N ASP A 78 2.91 1.78 -1.70
CA ASP A 78 2.53 2.34 -0.38
C ASP A 78 2.62 1.29 0.74
N PHE A 79 2.46 0.01 0.40
CA PHE A 79 2.56 -1.09 1.36
C PHE A 79 3.99 -1.52 1.67
N LEU A 80 5.01 -1.07 0.92
CA LEU A 80 6.38 -1.58 1.07
C LEU A 80 6.94 -1.37 2.48
N LEU A 81 6.73 -0.20 3.07
CA LEU A 81 7.22 0.08 4.43
C LEU A 81 6.40 -0.68 5.48
N THR A 82 5.10 -0.81 5.30
CA THR A 82 4.21 -1.58 6.19
C THR A 82 4.63 -3.05 6.20
N ILE A 83 4.77 -3.66 5.02
CA ILE A 83 5.24 -5.04 4.83
C ILE A 83 6.63 -5.22 5.45
N GLY A 84 7.57 -4.32 5.15
CA GLY A 84 8.93 -4.37 5.68
C GLY A 84 8.97 -4.33 7.21
N ASN A 85 8.19 -3.45 7.82
CA ASN A 85 8.14 -3.29 9.27
C ASN A 85 7.39 -4.44 9.97
N HIS A 86 6.36 -5.01 9.34
CA HIS A 86 5.60 -6.13 9.90
C HIS A 86 6.38 -7.46 9.82
N PHE A 87 6.87 -7.80 8.63
CA PHE A 87 7.47 -9.11 8.40
C PHE A 87 8.98 -9.14 8.68
N TYR A 88 9.70 -8.06 8.41
CA TYR A 88 11.16 -8.10 8.27
C TYR A 88 11.93 -7.16 9.23
N GLN A 89 11.26 -6.39 10.09
CA GLN A 89 11.92 -5.43 10.99
C GLN A 89 13.05 -6.04 11.82
N GLU A 90 12.84 -7.25 12.36
CA GLU A 90 13.84 -7.91 13.21
C GLU A 90 14.96 -8.62 12.42
N VAL A 91 14.78 -8.79 11.11
CA VAL A 91 15.77 -9.43 10.23
C VAL A 91 16.87 -8.42 9.91
N LYS A 92 18.09 -8.69 10.41
CA LYS A 92 19.23 -7.78 10.28
C LYS A 92 19.85 -7.82 8.88
N GLY A 93 20.73 -6.84 8.62
CA GLY A 93 21.41 -6.67 7.33
C GLY A 93 20.79 -5.59 6.46
N ASP A 94 21.46 -5.33 5.33
CA ASP A 94 21.01 -4.37 4.32
C ASP A 94 19.91 -4.97 3.47
N TRP A 95 19.00 -4.13 2.99
CA TRP A 95 17.85 -4.53 2.20
C TRP A 95 17.80 -3.78 0.87
N LEU A 96 17.24 -4.45 -0.13
CA LEU A 96 16.90 -3.89 -1.43
C LEU A 96 15.41 -4.10 -1.69
N CYS A 97 14.85 -3.28 -2.57
CA CYS A 97 13.55 -3.51 -3.18
C CYS A 97 13.76 -3.77 -4.67
N LEU A 98 13.43 -4.97 -5.12
CA LEU A 98 13.52 -5.35 -6.53
C LEU A 98 12.25 -4.87 -7.23
N ARG A 99 12.40 -4.17 -8.35
CA ARG A 99 11.32 -3.76 -9.23
C ARG A 99 11.30 -4.66 -10.46
N MET A 100 10.15 -5.26 -10.72
CA MET A 100 9.86 -6.08 -11.90
C MET A 100 8.56 -5.61 -12.56
N SER A 101 8.21 -6.20 -13.70
CA SER A 101 6.85 -6.20 -14.23
C SER A 101 6.36 -7.64 -14.38
N VAL A 102 5.05 -7.82 -14.59
CA VAL A 102 4.48 -9.15 -14.92
C VAL A 102 5.17 -9.73 -16.15
N ASP A 103 5.44 -8.90 -17.17
CA ASP A 103 6.12 -9.31 -18.39
C ASP A 103 7.58 -9.72 -18.16
N SER A 104 8.33 -8.98 -17.33
CA SER A 104 9.74 -9.32 -17.06
C SER A 104 9.87 -10.61 -16.26
N LEU A 105 8.91 -10.87 -15.35
CA LEU A 105 8.79 -12.13 -14.63
C LEU A 105 8.45 -13.29 -15.58
N ALA A 106 7.42 -13.12 -16.43
CA ALA A 106 7.02 -14.11 -17.43
C ALA A 106 8.15 -14.44 -18.42
N ALA A 107 8.97 -13.45 -18.81
CA ALA A 107 10.13 -13.63 -19.68
C ALA A 107 11.20 -14.57 -19.08
N THR A 108 11.19 -14.78 -17.76
CA THR A 108 12.06 -15.74 -17.06
C THR A 108 11.35 -17.05 -16.70
N GLY A 109 10.11 -17.24 -17.16
CA GLY A 109 9.35 -18.47 -17.02
C GLY A 109 8.54 -18.60 -15.74
N VAL A 110 8.29 -17.50 -15.02
CA VAL A 110 7.46 -17.50 -13.80
C VAL A 110 6.16 -16.75 -14.01
N GLN A 111 5.06 -17.29 -13.46
CA GLN A 111 3.74 -16.66 -13.50
C GLN A 111 3.53 -15.80 -12.24
N THR A 112 2.76 -14.73 -12.36
CA THR A 112 2.30 -13.91 -11.23
C THR A 112 0.78 -13.95 -11.16
N ILE A 113 0.24 -14.22 -9.97
CA ILE A 113 -1.19 -14.21 -9.67
C ILE A 113 -1.45 -13.11 -8.64
N PHE A 114 -2.54 -12.36 -8.79
CA PHE A 114 -2.94 -11.29 -7.87
C PHE A 114 -4.08 -11.80 -6.99
N GLU A 115 -3.85 -11.89 -5.70
CA GLU A 115 -4.80 -12.45 -4.72
C GLU A 115 -4.84 -11.58 -3.46
N GLY A 116 -5.79 -11.83 -2.56
CA GLY A 116 -5.78 -11.18 -1.24
C GLY A 116 -4.58 -11.59 -0.40
N THR A 117 -4.45 -11.00 0.79
CA THR A 117 -3.34 -11.25 1.72
C THR A 117 -3.11 -12.73 2.01
N ALA A 118 -1.84 -13.12 2.07
CA ALA A 118 -1.40 -14.43 2.54
C ALA A 118 -0.32 -14.28 3.63
N PRO A 119 -0.25 -15.20 4.61
CA PRO A 119 0.81 -15.19 5.63
C PRO A 119 2.19 -15.37 4.99
N VAL A 120 3.22 -14.78 5.62
CA VAL A 120 4.63 -14.93 5.20
C VAL A 120 5.33 -15.85 6.19
N GLY A 121 5.53 -17.11 5.81
CA GLY A 121 5.91 -18.16 6.75
C GLY A 121 4.87 -18.29 7.88
N ASP A 122 5.32 -18.17 9.12
CA ASP A 122 4.45 -18.29 10.31
C ASP A 122 3.84 -16.96 10.77
N LYS A 123 4.05 -15.86 10.03
CA LYS A 123 3.52 -14.54 10.38
C LYS A 123 2.26 -14.23 9.58
N GLU A 124 1.16 -14.02 10.31
CA GLU A 124 -0.11 -13.59 9.72
C GLU A 124 0.01 -12.22 9.05
N ALA A 125 -0.72 -12.04 7.95
CA ALA A 125 -0.78 -10.79 7.19
C ALA A 125 -1.95 -9.90 7.66
N ASP A 126 -2.08 -9.73 8.97
CA ASP A 126 -3.12 -8.90 9.60
C ASP A 126 -2.57 -7.49 9.85
N PHE A 127 -2.69 -6.62 8.84
CA PHE A 127 -2.39 -5.20 8.95
C PHE A 127 -3.40 -4.37 8.14
N GLU A 128 -3.65 -3.15 8.60
CA GLU A 128 -4.72 -2.29 8.14
C GLU A 128 -4.62 -1.97 6.63
N GLY A 129 -5.79 -1.85 5.97
CA GLY A 129 -5.90 -1.42 4.57
C GLY A 129 -5.77 -2.54 3.54
N THR A 130 -5.65 -3.79 3.98
CA THR A 130 -5.39 -4.94 3.11
C THR A 130 -6.64 -5.71 2.64
N ASP A 131 -7.80 -5.47 3.26
CA ASP A 131 -9.05 -6.23 3.03
C ASP A 131 -9.53 -6.24 1.56
N SER A 132 -9.13 -5.23 0.78
CA SER A 132 -9.49 -5.08 -0.64
C SER A 132 -8.29 -4.97 -1.57
N GLU A 133 -7.08 -5.11 -1.03
CA GLU A 133 -5.83 -4.98 -1.77
C GLU A 133 -5.45 -6.31 -2.42
N LEU A 134 -4.84 -6.24 -3.61
CA LEU A 134 -4.34 -7.41 -4.31
C LEU A 134 -2.82 -7.46 -4.23
N PHE A 135 -2.31 -8.57 -3.72
CA PHE A 135 -0.88 -8.85 -3.61
C PHE A 135 -0.44 -9.80 -4.72
N PRO A 136 0.61 -9.46 -5.48
CA PRO A 136 1.23 -10.39 -6.42
C PRO A 136 1.91 -11.55 -5.69
N HIS A 137 1.46 -12.77 -5.99
CA HIS A 137 2.13 -14.02 -5.68
C HIS A 137 2.88 -14.51 -6.91
N ILE A 138 4.21 -14.51 -6.85
CA ILE A 138 5.08 -15.00 -7.94
C ILE A 138 5.25 -16.51 -7.75
N LEU A 139 4.76 -17.31 -8.71
CA LEU A 139 4.79 -18.78 -8.69
C LEU A 139 6.18 -19.33 -9.06
N GLY A 140 7.19 -18.88 -8.33
CA GLY A 140 8.59 -19.13 -8.60
C GLY A 140 9.50 -18.21 -7.80
N GLY A 141 10.80 -18.34 -8.04
CA GLY A 141 11.79 -17.39 -7.56
C GLY A 141 12.01 -16.25 -8.55
N ILE A 142 12.84 -15.29 -8.18
CA ILE A 142 13.15 -14.11 -9.00
C ILE A 142 14.53 -14.30 -9.63
N HIS A 143 14.58 -14.46 -10.95
CA HIS A 143 15.84 -14.52 -11.69
C HIS A 143 16.38 -13.10 -11.92
N PRO A 144 17.71 -12.86 -11.87
CA PRO A 144 18.33 -11.56 -12.17
C PRO A 144 17.80 -10.86 -13.43
N LEU A 145 17.57 -11.61 -14.51
CA LEU A 145 17.02 -11.08 -15.77
C LEU A 145 15.58 -10.56 -15.70
N ALA A 146 14.81 -10.91 -14.67
CA ALA A 146 13.46 -10.39 -14.47
C ALA A 146 13.47 -9.01 -13.79
N VAL A 147 14.57 -8.63 -13.15
CA VAL A 147 14.66 -7.39 -12.37
C VAL A 147 15.02 -6.22 -13.28
N LEU A 148 14.12 -5.24 -13.31
CA LEU A 148 14.29 -4.00 -14.07
C LEU A 148 15.20 -3.04 -13.31
N GLU A 149 15.04 -2.97 -11.99
CA GLU A 149 15.86 -2.15 -11.10
C GLU A 149 15.89 -2.71 -9.67
N ALA A 150 16.96 -2.43 -8.94
CA ALA A 150 17.09 -2.76 -7.53
C ALA A 150 17.33 -1.47 -6.73
N HIS A 151 16.34 -1.11 -5.92
CA HIS A 151 16.30 0.13 -5.16
C HIS A 151 16.85 -0.07 -3.75
N VAL A 152 17.52 0.94 -3.22
CA VAL A 152 18.08 0.90 -1.86
C VAL A 152 16.96 1.09 -0.84
N VAL A 153 16.99 0.29 0.22
CA VAL A 153 16.07 0.43 1.35
C VAL A 153 16.82 1.05 2.53
N SER A 154 16.33 2.18 3.03
CA SER A 154 16.89 2.83 4.22
C SER A 154 16.22 2.30 5.50
N ARG A 155 17.03 2.06 6.53
CA ARG A 155 16.57 1.54 7.83
C ARG A 155 17.21 2.31 8.98
N ASN A 156 16.48 2.45 10.09
CA ASN A 156 17.03 3.05 11.30
C ASN A 156 17.82 2.02 12.15
N LYS A 157 18.40 2.47 13.27
CA LYS A 157 19.15 1.60 14.19
C LYS A 157 18.33 0.50 14.86
N SER A 158 16.99 0.64 14.94
CA SER A 158 16.11 -0.40 15.47
C SER A 158 15.69 -1.43 14.40
N GLY A 159 16.08 -1.23 13.13
CA GLY A 159 15.71 -2.10 12.01
C GLY A 159 14.40 -1.71 11.32
N ARG A 160 13.78 -0.58 11.71
CA ARG A 160 12.58 -0.06 11.06
C ARG A 160 12.92 0.41 9.64
N PHE A 161 12.12 0.00 8.66
CA PHE A 161 12.15 0.43 7.27
C PHE A 161 11.61 1.86 7.18
N LEU A 162 12.38 2.74 6.54
CA LEU A 162 12.10 4.17 6.48
C LEU A 162 11.73 4.66 5.07
N ALA A 163 12.41 4.17 4.03
CA ALA A 163 12.16 4.56 2.64
C ALA A 163 12.72 3.54 1.65
N VAL A 164 12.19 3.56 0.43
CA VAL A 164 12.70 2.84 -0.74
C VAL A 164 13.02 3.87 -1.83
N SER A 165 14.30 4.02 -2.18
CA SER A 165 14.78 5.03 -3.14
C SER A 165 14.06 4.91 -4.48
N ASP A 166 13.57 6.03 -5.03
CA ASP A 166 13.00 6.10 -6.38
C ASP A 166 11.78 5.18 -6.63
N VAL A 167 11.11 4.72 -5.57
CA VAL A 167 9.91 3.85 -5.62
C VAL A 167 8.75 4.42 -4.82
N ILE A 168 9.02 4.82 -3.57
CA ILE A 168 8.06 5.55 -2.76
C ILE A 168 8.44 7.01 -2.89
N SER A 169 7.98 7.64 -3.97
CA SER A 169 8.17 9.07 -4.25
C SER A 169 6.98 9.89 -3.76
N SER A 170 6.09 9.31 -2.96
CA SER A 170 4.91 9.98 -2.47
C SER A 170 4.90 9.97 -0.95
N MET A 171 4.43 11.07 -0.37
CA MET A 171 4.39 11.27 1.06
C MET A 171 2.98 11.60 1.51
N THR A 172 2.41 10.71 2.32
CA THR A 172 1.17 10.99 3.01
C THR A 172 1.41 11.97 4.16
N LEU A 173 0.77 13.12 4.06
CA LEU A 173 0.78 14.19 5.04
C LEU A 173 -0.66 14.51 5.47
N TYR A 174 -0.76 15.16 6.63
CA TYR A 174 -2.03 15.42 7.27
C TYR A 174 -2.21 16.90 7.57
N HIS A 175 -3.44 17.39 7.37
CA HIS A 175 -3.84 18.75 7.72
C HIS A 175 -5.01 18.72 8.71
N ILE A 176 -4.85 19.42 9.84
CA ILE A 176 -5.90 19.60 10.84
C ILE A 176 -6.75 20.80 10.43
N VAL A 177 -8.07 20.61 10.37
CA VAL A 177 -9.01 21.67 9.98
C VAL A 177 -10.25 21.64 10.87
N SER A 178 -10.75 22.80 11.29
CA SER A 178 -12.05 22.87 11.98
C SER A 178 -13.21 22.77 10.99
N GLN A 179 -14.38 22.29 11.45
CA GLN A 179 -15.58 22.27 10.61
C GLN A 179 -15.89 23.64 10.00
N LYS A 180 -15.77 24.72 10.80
CA LYS A 180 -16.05 26.08 10.37
C LYS A 180 -15.12 26.55 9.25
N GLU A 181 -13.85 26.16 9.28
CA GLU A 181 -12.90 26.48 8.21
C GLU A 181 -13.24 25.72 6.93
N LEU A 182 -13.63 24.45 7.06
CA LEU A 182 -14.05 23.64 5.92
C LEU A 182 -15.37 24.13 5.29
N GLU A 183 -16.21 24.88 6.01
CA GLU A 183 -17.42 25.50 5.45
C GLU A 183 -17.10 26.74 4.57
N THR A 184 -15.87 27.26 4.60
CA THR A 184 -15.45 28.44 3.81
C THR A 184 -15.00 28.11 2.39
N LEU A 185 -15.27 26.88 1.91
CA LEU A 185 -14.89 26.43 0.57
C LEU A 185 -15.42 27.35 -0.53
N THR A 186 -14.56 27.59 -1.50
CA THR A 186 -14.93 28.29 -2.73
C THR A 186 -15.81 27.41 -3.64
N SER A 187 -16.48 28.00 -4.63
CA SER A 187 -17.30 27.26 -5.61
C SER A 187 -16.52 26.19 -6.40
N ASP A 188 -15.19 26.30 -6.40
CA ASP A 188 -14.30 25.50 -7.25
C ASP A 188 -13.69 24.31 -6.49
N ASN A 189 -14.23 23.97 -5.31
CA ASN A 189 -13.75 22.88 -4.44
C ASN A 189 -12.31 23.06 -3.92
N ILE A 190 -11.80 24.29 -3.98
CA ILE A 190 -10.49 24.65 -3.43
C ILE A 190 -10.67 25.15 -2.00
N TYR A 191 -10.03 24.43 -1.07
CA TYR A 191 -9.86 24.81 0.32
C TYR A 191 -8.70 25.80 0.46
N SER A 192 -8.98 26.97 1.04
CA SER A 192 -7.99 28.02 1.27
C SER A 192 -8.10 28.51 2.71
N PRO A 193 -7.37 27.92 3.66
CA PRO A 193 -7.41 28.36 5.06
C PRO A 193 -6.88 29.78 5.22
N LEU A 194 -7.16 30.36 6.39
CA LEU A 194 -6.67 31.69 6.75
C LEU A 194 -5.13 31.77 6.73
N SER A 195 -4.42 30.66 6.98
CA SER A 195 -2.96 30.59 6.88
C SER A 195 -2.44 30.96 5.48
N ILE A 196 -3.19 30.68 4.40
CA ILE A 196 -2.80 31.16 3.07
C ILE A 196 -2.81 32.69 3.02
N ALA A 197 -3.84 33.33 3.59
CA ALA A 197 -3.93 34.79 3.57
C ALA A 197 -2.92 35.46 4.51
N LEU A 198 -2.53 34.81 5.60
CA LEU A 198 -1.63 35.36 6.62
C LEU A 198 -0.15 35.02 6.38
N GLU A 199 0.13 33.82 5.90
CA GLU A 199 1.47 33.23 5.81
C GLU A 199 1.85 32.84 4.37
N GLY A 200 0.84 32.59 3.52
CA GLY A 200 1.04 32.21 2.12
C GLY A 200 1.00 30.70 1.86
N TYR A 201 0.72 29.88 2.87
CA TYR A 201 0.74 28.42 2.74
C TYR A 201 -0.21 27.71 3.73
N ILE A 202 -0.43 26.41 3.49
CA ILE A 202 -1.16 25.49 4.36
C ILE A 202 -0.15 24.63 5.11
N HIS A 203 -0.25 24.58 6.44
CA HIS A 203 0.56 23.66 7.23
C HIS A 203 0.09 22.23 7.07
N PHE A 204 1.00 21.36 6.67
CA PHE A 204 0.84 19.92 6.76
C PHE A 204 1.73 19.37 7.88
N SER A 205 1.49 18.13 8.27
CA SER A 205 2.27 17.46 9.30
C SER A 205 2.32 15.96 9.05
N LYS A 206 3.38 15.32 9.53
CA LYS A 206 3.44 13.87 9.68
C LYS A 206 2.48 13.42 10.77
N LEU A 207 1.99 12.18 10.68
CA LEU A 207 0.98 11.63 11.59
C LEU A 207 1.40 11.72 13.07
N ASP A 208 2.68 11.50 13.36
CA ASP A 208 3.25 11.51 14.72
C ASP A 208 3.20 12.90 15.40
N LEU A 209 3.10 13.97 14.60
CA LEU A 209 2.98 15.35 15.10
C LEU A 209 1.52 15.79 15.30
N ILE A 210 0.54 15.04 14.79
CA ILE A 210 -0.87 15.44 14.81
C ILE A 210 -1.42 15.57 16.22
N MET A 211 -1.19 14.59 17.09
CA MET A 211 -1.78 14.62 18.43
C MET A 211 -1.21 15.72 19.35
N PRO A 212 0.11 16.00 19.35
CA PRO A 212 0.66 17.18 19.99
C PRO A 212 0.02 18.48 19.48
N ILE A 213 -0.06 18.68 18.17
CA ILE A 213 -0.57 19.92 17.56
C ILE A 213 -2.06 20.09 17.85
N ALA A 214 -2.88 19.05 17.65
CA ALA A 214 -4.32 19.10 17.88
C ALA A 214 -4.65 19.51 19.31
N ASN A 215 -3.93 18.96 20.29
CA ASN A 215 -4.19 19.22 21.70
C ASN A 215 -3.54 20.49 22.26
N ASP A 216 -2.68 21.14 21.50
CA ASP A 216 -2.07 22.43 21.87
C ASP A 216 -2.81 23.58 21.20
N ALA A 217 -2.85 23.59 19.86
CA ALA A 217 -3.38 24.71 19.08
C ALA A 217 -4.90 24.64 18.83
N TYR A 218 -5.52 23.46 18.90
CA TYR A 218 -6.92 23.24 18.51
C TYR A 218 -7.80 22.70 19.65
N ILE A 219 -7.33 22.73 20.90
CA ILE A 219 -8.05 22.13 22.03
C ILE A 219 -9.44 22.72 22.27
N ASP A 220 -9.64 23.99 21.91
CA ASP A 220 -10.89 24.73 22.12
C ASP A 220 -11.88 24.63 20.94
N ARG A 221 -11.57 23.86 19.89
CA ARG A 221 -12.46 23.70 18.73
C ARG A 221 -13.60 22.74 19.03
N GLU A 222 -14.80 22.98 18.49
CA GLU A 222 -15.95 22.09 18.74
C GLU A 222 -15.86 20.80 17.92
N VAL A 223 -15.61 20.94 16.61
CA VAL A 223 -15.47 19.84 15.65
C VAL A 223 -14.18 20.02 14.87
N LEU A 224 -13.38 18.96 14.81
CA LEU A 224 -12.07 18.94 14.17
C LEU A 224 -12.00 17.75 13.21
N TYR A 225 -11.48 18.00 12.02
CA TYR A 225 -11.20 16.98 11.02
C TYR A 225 -9.70 16.87 10.75
N LEU A 226 -9.28 15.67 10.35
CA LEU A 226 -7.97 15.39 9.80
C LEU A 226 -8.12 15.06 8.32
N LEU A 227 -7.49 15.85 7.45
CA LEU A 227 -7.42 15.58 6.01
C LEU A 227 -6.12 14.82 5.74
N GLN A 228 -6.23 13.65 5.11
CA GLN A 228 -5.10 12.88 4.60
C GLN A 228 -4.90 13.19 3.12
N VAL A 229 -3.67 13.58 2.76
CA VAL A 229 -3.28 13.91 1.39
C VAL A 229 -1.94 13.26 1.10
N THR A 230 -1.83 12.62 -0.05
CA THR A 230 -0.56 12.08 -0.54
C THR A 230 0.00 13.06 -1.58
N PHE A 231 1.23 13.51 -1.36
CA PHE A 231 1.95 14.42 -2.26
C PHE A 231 3.07 13.68 -2.97
N ASP A 232 3.32 14.02 -4.23
CA ASP A 232 4.56 13.61 -4.89
C ASP A 232 5.77 14.38 -4.29
N GLU A 233 6.93 13.75 -4.23
CA GLU A 233 8.18 14.36 -3.72
C GLU A 233 8.62 15.57 -4.54
N ASP A 234 8.19 15.67 -5.80
CA ASP A 234 8.47 16.77 -6.72
C ASP A 234 7.29 17.75 -6.89
N ASP A 235 6.25 17.68 -6.05
CA ASP A 235 5.18 18.69 -6.03
C ASP A 235 5.79 20.08 -5.76
N GLU A 236 5.74 20.96 -6.77
CA GLU A 236 6.37 22.29 -6.75
C GLU A 236 5.80 23.25 -5.69
N ASP A 237 4.59 22.96 -5.22
CA ASP A 237 3.91 23.72 -4.18
C ASP A 237 4.15 23.15 -2.78
N LEU A 238 4.67 21.93 -2.64
CA LEU A 238 5.07 21.35 -1.35
C LEU A 238 6.52 21.69 -1.03
N ARG A 239 6.75 22.43 0.06
CA ARG A 239 8.10 22.84 0.47
C ARG A 239 8.36 22.51 1.93
N TRP A 240 9.59 22.09 2.21
CA TRP A 240 10.05 21.75 3.55
C TRP A 240 10.85 22.91 4.15
N ILE A 241 10.37 23.46 5.27
CA ILE A 241 11.12 24.40 6.10
C ILE A 241 11.50 23.68 7.39
N GLY A 242 12.70 23.10 7.41
CA GLY A 242 13.09 22.18 8.48
C GLY A 242 12.24 20.89 8.41
N ASP A 243 11.57 20.54 9.51
CA ASP A 243 10.70 19.36 9.59
C ASP A 243 9.22 19.67 9.24
N ASN A 244 8.91 20.91 8.86
CA ASN A 244 7.56 21.36 8.58
C ASN A 244 7.28 21.35 7.06
N PRO A 245 6.38 20.49 6.58
CA PRO A 245 5.90 20.56 5.21
C PRO A 245 4.79 21.61 5.09
N ASP A 246 5.01 22.59 4.22
CA ASP A 246 4.09 23.68 3.95
C ASP A 246 3.67 23.64 2.47
N TYR A 247 2.36 23.81 2.21
CA TYR A 247 1.78 23.78 0.87
C TYR A 247 1.40 25.17 0.38
N TYR A 248 2.03 25.66 -0.68
CA TYR A 248 2.02 27.07 -1.11
C TYR A 248 0.89 27.41 -2.09
N ARG A 249 -0.16 26.60 -2.14
CA ARG A 249 -1.41 26.86 -2.86
C ARG A 249 -2.63 26.40 -2.09
N GLY A 250 -3.82 26.79 -2.56
CA GLY A 250 -5.07 26.22 -2.08
C GLY A 250 -5.15 24.72 -2.37
N LEU A 251 -5.71 23.96 -1.43
CA LEU A 251 -5.85 22.51 -1.54
C LEU A 251 -7.12 22.17 -2.34
N ASP A 252 -6.99 21.55 -3.51
CA ASP A 252 -8.14 20.93 -4.17
C ASP A 252 -8.60 19.75 -3.31
N LEU A 253 -9.84 19.77 -2.81
CA LEU A 253 -10.33 18.69 -1.95
C LEU A 253 -10.40 17.33 -2.66
N LYS A 254 -10.24 17.26 -3.98
CA LYS A 254 -10.03 15.97 -4.68
C LYS A 254 -8.72 15.28 -4.30
N MET A 255 -7.73 16.04 -3.82
CA MET A 255 -6.48 15.50 -3.31
C MET A 255 -6.64 14.84 -1.93
N VAL A 256 -7.76 15.10 -1.24
CA VAL A 256 -8.04 14.52 0.07
C VAL A 256 -8.57 13.10 -0.13
N GLU A 257 -7.73 12.12 0.17
CA GLU A 257 -8.06 10.69 0.07
C GLU A 257 -9.03 10.27 1.17
N LYS A 258 -8.77 10.74 2.39
CA LYS A 258 -9.56 10.42 3.58
C LYS A 258 -9.73 11.66 4.44
N LYS A 259 -10.94 11.80 4.98
CA LYS A 259 -11.28 12.78 6.02
C LYS A 259 -11.71 12.03 7.26
N PHE A 260 -11.02 12.27 8.35
CA PHE A 260 -11.32 11.67 9.64
C PHE A 260 -11.87 12.72 10.60
N GLU A 261 -12.83 12.35 11.44
CA GLU A 261 -13.32 13.21 12.52
C GLU A 261 -12.59 12.84 13.82
N PHE A 262 -12.03 13.83 14.50
CA PHE A 262 -11.45 13.62 15.82
C PHE A 262 -12.54 13.37 16.85
N THR A 263 -12.25 12.54 17.85
CA THR A 263 -13.11 12.35 19.02
C THR A 263 -12.44 12.91 20.26
N ARG A 264 -13.22 13.17 21.33
CA ARG A 264 -12.68 13.60 22.62
C ARG A 264 -12.61 12.45 23.62
N GLY A 265 -11.50 12.41 24.33
CA GLY A 265 -11.32 11.58 25.51
C GLY A 265 -12.08 12.11 26.72
N LYS A 266 -12.13 11.31 27.79
CA LYS A 266 -12.79 11.67 29.05
C LYS A 266 -12.15 12.88 29.74
N ASP A 267 -10.89 13.14 29.46
CA ASP A 267 -10.12 14.30 29.94
C ASP A 267 -10.32 15.54 29.06
N GLY A 268 -11.19 15.45 28.05
CA GLY A 268 -11.47 16.53 27.10
C GLY A 268 -10.39 16.70 26.03
N ARG A 269 -9.32 15.89 26.02
CA ARG A 269 -8.28 15.95 24.98
C ARG A 269 -8.78 15.29 23.70
N TRP A 270 -8.29 15.75 22.56
CA TRP A 270 -8.50 15.06 21.30
C TRP A 270 -7.84 13.69 21.33
N LEU A 271 -8.49 12.71 20.72
CA LEU A 271 -7.99 11.38 20.43
C LEU A 271 -7.80 11.24 18.93
N LEU A 272 -6.77 10.49 18.54
CA LEU A 272 -6.54 10.16 17.14
C LEU A 272 -7.74 9.32 16.63
N PRO A 273 -8.21 9.50 15.39
CA PRO A 273 -9.28 8.66 14.83
C PRO A 273 -8.94 7.17 14.95
N GLU A 274 -9.92 6.31 15.26
CA GLU A 274 -9.68 4.88 15.54
C GLU A 274 -8.97 4.15 14.39
N SER A 275 -9.27 4.49 13.14
CA SER A 275 -8.61 3.96 11.94
C SER A 275 -7.20 4.52 11.69
N LEU A 276 -6.61 5.20 12.67
CA LEU A 276 -5.24 5.72 12.63
C LEU A 276 -4.49 5.42 13.94
N GLN A 277 -5.12 4.72 14.89
CA GLN A 277 -4.54 4.29 16.17
C GLN A 277 -3.82 2.94 16.02
#